data_AF-A0A2T2UKB9-F1
#
_entry.id   AF-A0A2T2UKB9-F1
#
_cell.length_a   1.000
_cell.length_b   1.000
_cell.length_c   1.000
_cell.angle_alpha   90.00
_cell.angle_beta   90.00
_cell.angle_gamma   90.00
#
_symmetry.space_group_name_H-M   'P 1'
#
loop_
_entity.id
_entity.type
_entity.pdbx_description
1 polymer ?
#
loop_
_entity_poly.entity_id
_entity_poly.type
_entity_poly.pdbx_seq_one_letter_code
_entity_poly.pdbx_strand_id
1 'polypeptide(L)'
;MIDMPTLSPDVGAHLLKATRSRDLDEAFEKVLTEYLELKVDALEQTTDRLEERWGMSFSEFKRRLGENDLPEDAYTQEVEEDFWEWEEAETLKAHYEQVQKEWT
;
A
#
# COMPACT_ATOMS: atom_id res chain seq x y z
N MET A 1 7.66 22.22 -9.37
CA MET A 1 6.31 22.19 -9.95
C MET A 1 6.32 21.18 -11.07
N ILE A 2 5.75 20.00 -10.82
CA ILE A 2 5.35 19.09 -11.87
C ILE A 2 4.15 19.77 -12.56
N ASP A 3 4.19 19.94 -13.87
CA ASP A 3 3.09 20.54 -14.64
C ASP A 3 1.91 19.57 -14.60
N MET A 4 0.79 20.00 -14.01
CA MET A 4 -0.36 19.12 -13.83
C MET A 4 -1.05 18.89 -15.18
N PRO A 5 -1.38 17.64 -15.54
CA PRO A 5 -2.12 17.38 -16.77
C PRO A 5 -3.44 18.16 -16.77
N THR A 6 -3.80 18.76 -17.90
CA THR A 6 -5.08 19.46 -18.04
C THR A 6 -6.23 18.47 -17.84
N LEU A 7 -6.95 18.62 -16.73
CA LEU A 7 -8.15 17.84 -16.45
C LEU A 7 -9.32 18.38 -17.30
N SER A 8 -10.24 17.48 -17.68
CA SER A 8 -11.49 17.94 -18.28
C SER A 8 -12.28 18.79 -17.27
N PRO A 9 -13.07 19.78 -17.72
CA PRO A 9 -13.82 20.65 -16.81
C PRO A 9 -14.69 19.90 -15.82
N ASP A 10 -15.33 18.80 -16.26
CA ASP A 10 -16.18 17.98 -15.41
C ASP A 10 -15.38 17.26 -14.31
N VAL A 11 -14.21 16.70 -14.66
CA VAL A 11 -13.32 16.04 -13.69
C VAL A 11 -12.82 17.05 -12.66
N GLY A 12 -12.40 18.24 -13.09
CA GLY A 12 -11.99 19.31 -12.18
C GLY A 12 -13.12 19.77 -11.24
N ALA A 13 -14.34 19.93 -11.76
CA ALA A 13 -15.49 20.29 -10.93
C ALA A 13 -15.82 19.23 -9.88
N HIS A 14 -15.70 17.94 -10.22
CA HIS A 14 -15.89 16.84 -9.27
C HIS A 14 -14.81 16.83 -8.17
N LEU A 15 -13.55 17.05 -8.53
CA LEU A 15 -12.42 17.16 -7.59
C LEU A 15 -12.63 18.30 -6.57
N LEU A 16 -12.93 19.51 -7.06
CA LEU A 16 -13.22 20.66 -6.21
C LEU A 16 -14.40 20.40 -5.27
N LYS A 17 -15.47 19.77 -5.79
CA LYS A 17 -16.65 19.43 -4.99
C LYS A 17 -16.35 18.40 -3.90
N ALA A 18 -15.61 17.34 -4.24
CA ALA A 18 -15.30 16.24 -3.32
C ALA A 18 -14.39 16.71 -2.18
N THR A 19 -13.36 17.49 -2.51
CA THR A 19 -12.39 18.03 -1.54
C THR A 19 -12.88 19.25 -0.78
N ARG A 20 -13.94 19.90 -1.30
CA ARG A 20 -14.43 21.23 -0.89
C ARG A 20 -13.40 22.35 -1.09
N SER A 21 -12.40 22.12 -1.95
CA SER A 21 -11.42 23.12 -2.31
C SER A 21 -11.98 24.13 -3.33
N ARG A 22 -11.35 25.30 -3.40
CA ARG A 22 -11.56 26.30 -4.46
C ARG A 22 -10.41 26.33 -5.47
N ASP A 23 -9.31 25.67 -5.14
CA ASP A 23 -8.10 25.57 -5.94
C ASP A 23 -7.97 24.13 -6.45
N LEU A 24 -7.80 23.98 -7.76
CA LEU A 24 -7.78 22.67 -8.40
C LEU A 24 -6.49 21.91 -8.10
N ASP A 25 -5.37 22.62 -7.97
CA ASP A 25 -4.08 22.02 -7.66
C ASP A 25 -4.10 21.52 -6.20
N GLU A 26 -4.63 22.33 -5.28
CA GLU A 26 -4.86 21.92 -3.88
C GLU A 26 -5.81 20.70 -3.80
N ALA A 27 -6.88 20.70 -4.59
CA ALA A 27 -7.83 19.59 -4.62
C ALA A 27 -7.16 18.30 -5.10
N PHE A 28 -6.34 18.39 -6.14
CA PHE A 28 -5.64 17.25 -6.69
C PHE A 28 -4.58 16.71 -5.71
N GLU A 29 -3.73 17.60 -5.17
CA GLU A 29 -2.71 17.25 -4.19
C GLU A 29 -3.34 16.54 -2.99
N LYS A 30 -4.44 17.08 -2.46
CA LYS A 30 -5.18 16.47 -1.35
C LYS A 30 -5.67 15.06 -1.67
N VAL A 31 -6.34 14.86 -2.81
CA VAL A 31 -6.87 13.54 -3.18
C VAL A 31 -5.75 12.53 -3.38
N LEU A 32 -4.64 12.94 -4.00
CA LEU A 32 -3.52 12.04 -4.24
C LEU A 32 -2.82 11.66 -2.94
N THR A 33 -2.57 12.63 -2.05
CA THR A 33 -1.99 12.38 -0.72
C THR A 33 -2.88 11.45 0.10
N GLU A 34 -4.18 11.75 0.22
CA GLU A 34 -5.12 10.90 0.97
C GLU A 34 -5.23 9.50 0.34
N TYR A 35 -5.18 9.37 -0.98
CA TYR A 35 -5.17 8.08 -1.66
C TYR A 35 -3.93 7.25 -1.30
N LEU A 36 -2.74 7.85 -1.34
CA LEU A 36 -1.48 7.18 -1.01
C LEU A 36 -1.45 6.76 0.46
N GLU A 37 -1.86 7.64 1.38
CA GLU A 37 -1.97 7.34 2.81
C GLU A 37 -2.91 6.16 3.06
N LEU A 38 -4.13 6.20 2.51
CA LEU A 38 -5.10 5.10 2.65
C LEU A 38 -4.59 3.77 2.09
N LYS A 39 -3.78 3.81 1.02
CA LYS A 39 -3.17 2.60 0.45
C LYS A 39 -2.08 2.05 1.36
N VAL A 40 -1.18 2.89 1.84
CA VAL A 40 -0.10 2.49 2.75
C VAL A 40 -0.68 1.93 4.06
N ASP A 41 -1.64 2.62 4.67
CA ASP A 41 -2.27 2.21 5.92
C ASP A 41 -2.98 0.85 5.80
N ALA A 42 -3.65 0.59 4.68
CA ALA A 42 -4.31 -0.69 4.43
C ALA A 42 -3.30 -1.83 4.27
N LEU A 43 -2.20 -1.58 3.57
CA LEU A 43 -1.13 -2.58 3.38
C LEU A 43 -0.39 -2.84 4.68
N GLU A 44 -0.17 -1.81 5.50
CA GLU A 44 0.42 -1.93 6.83
C GLU A 44 -0.46 -2.76 7.77
N GLN A 45 -1.78 -2.56 7.76
CA GLN A 45 -2.70 -3.44 8.49
C GLN A 45 -2.63 -4.90 8.04
N THR A 46 -2.44 -5.15 6.73
CA THR A 46 -2.23 -6.50 6.21
C THR A 46 -0.93 -7.10 6.72
N THR A 47 0.19 -6.35 6.64
CA THR A 47 1.49 -6.84 7.12
C THR A 47 1.47 -7.08 8.63
N ASP A 48 0.89 -6.17 9.42
CA ASP A 48 0.81 -6.28 10.88
C ASP A 48 0.01 -7.52 11.31
N ARG A 49 -1.11 -7.80 10.63
CA ARG A 49 -1.92 -9.00 10.89
C ARG A 49 -1.12 -10.28 10.63
N LEU A 50 -0.33 -10.30 9.56
CA LEU A 50 0.49 -11.45 9.21
C LEU A 50 1.69 -11.59 10.15
N GLU A 51 2.30 -10.49 10.57
CA GLU A 51 3.33 -10.46 11.62
C GLU A 51 2.80 -10.98 12.95
N GLU A 52 1.61 -10.56 13.36
CA GLU A 52 0.97 -11.06 14.59
C GLU A 52 0.66 -12.55 14.48
N ARG A 53 0.15 -12.99 13.34
CA ARG A 53 -0.17 -14.40 13.06
C ARG A 53 1.06 -15.29 13.16
N TRP A 54 2.18 -14.87 12.57
CA TRP A 54 3.40 -15.67 12.46
C TRP A 54 4.41 -15.40 13.58
N GLY A 55 4.22 -14.34 14.36
CA GLY A 55 5.10 -13.92 15.45
C GLY A 55 6.50 -13.50 14.98
N MET A 56 6.63 -13.08 13.73
CA MET A 56 7.91 -12.71 13.10
C MET A 56 7.69 -11.77 11.92
N SER A 57 8.75 -11.10 11.44
CA SER A 57 8.69 -10.27 10.23
C SER A 57 8.64 -11.13 8.96
N PHE A 58 8.20 -10.54 7.84
CA PHE A 58 8.17 -11.23 6.55
C PHE A 58 9.53 -11.77 6.11
N SER A 59 10.60 -11.00 6.35
CA SER A 59 11.96 -11.37 6.01
C SER A 59 12.43 -12.63 6.77
N GLU A 60 12.07 -12.73 8.05
CA GLU A 60 12.35 -13.89 8.87
C GLU A 60 11.50 -15.08 8.45
N PHE A 61 10.21 -14.86 8.16
CA PHE A 61 9.29 -15.87 7.65
C PHE A 61 9.81 -16.48 6.33
N LYS A 62 10.16 -15.65 5.35
CA LYS A 62 10.71 -16.09 4.06
C LYS A 62 12.02 -16.88 4.22
N ARG A 63 12.88 -16.49 5.16
CA ARG A 63 14.12 -17.22 5.48
C ARG A 63 13.81 -18.61 6.05
N ARG A 64 12.96 -18.70 7.08
CA ARG A 64 12.59 -19.98 7.71
C ARG A 64 11.85 -20.91 6.75
N LEU A 65 10.98 -20.37 5.89
CA LEU A 65 10.32 -21.15 4.84
C LEU A 65 11.33 -21.80 3.89
N GLY A 66 12.36 -21.05 3.47
CA GLY A 66 13.43 -21.57 2.61
C GLY A 66 14.36 -22.57 3.30
N GLU A 67 14.53 -22.45 4.61
CA GLU A 67 15.33 -23.37 5.44
C GLU A 67 14.54 -24.62 5.90
N ASN A 68 13.24 -24.70 5.58
CA ASN A 68 12.32 -25.72 6.08
C ASN A 68 12.27 -25.75 7.63
N ASP A 69 12.37 -24.58 8.25
CA ASP A 69 12.37 -24.31 9.71
C ASP A 69 11.05 -23.67 10.17
N LEU A 70 9.98 -23.91 9.42
CA LEU A 70 8.61 -23.61 9.84
C LEU A 70 7.96 -24.88 10.43
N PRO A 71 6.90 -24.74 11.25
CA PRO A 71 6.20 -25.89 11.84
C PRO A 71 5.73 -26.91 10.78
N GLU A 72 5.50 -28.18 11.14
CA GLU A 72 5.25 -29.28 10.19
C GLU A 72 4.05 -29.07 9.20
N ASP A 73 3.20 -28.07 9.43
CA ASP A 73 2.11 -27.60 8.57
C ASP A 73 2.49 -26.46 7.60
N ALA A 74 3.79 -26.17 7.46
CA ALA A 74 4.37 -25.10 6.61
C ALA A 74 4.09 -25.21 5.11
N TYR A 75 3.63 -26.37 4.64
CA TYR A 75 3.28 -26.61 3.23
C TYR A 75 1.78 -26.82 3.04
N THR A 76 0.97 -26.20 3.90
CA THR A 76 -0.47 -26.11 3.65
C THR A 76 -0.76 -24.96 2.71
N GLN A 77 -1.90 -25.07 2.01
CA GLN A 77 -2.41 -24.01 1.15
C GLN A 77 -2.50 -22.66 1.89
N GLU A 78 -2.81 -22.69 3.19
CA GLU A 78 -2.93 -21.50 4.02
C GLU A 78 -1.60 -20.75 4.21
N VAL A 79 -0.48 -21.48 4.34
CA VAL A 79 0.85 -20.86 4.42
C VAL A 79 1.27 -20.26 3.08
N GLU A 80 0.93 -20.91 1.97
CA GLU A 80 1.16 -20.37 0.63
C GLU A 80 0.33 -19.10 0.41
N GLU A 81 -0.95 -19.10 0.80
CA GLU A 81 -1.84 -17.93 0.72
C GLU A 81 -1.29 -16.76 1.54
N ASP A 82 -0.90 -17.01 2.79
CA ASP A 82 -0.26 -16.00 3.64
C ASP A 82 1.04 -15.48 3.01
N PHE A 83 1.89 -16.35 2.46
CA PHE A 83 3.13 -15.95 1.80
C PHE A 83 2.86 -14.99 0.63
N TRP A 84 1.93 -15.34 -0.26
CA TRP A 84 1.62 -14.54 -1.43
C TRP A 84 0.97 -13.20 -1.06
N GLU A 85 0.04 -13.22 -0.12
CA GLU A 85 -0.59 -12.00 0.39
C GLU A 85 0.46 -11.06 0.99
N TRP A 86 1.37 -11.60 1.79
CA TRP A 86 2.41 -10.80 2.43
C TRP A 86 3.41 -10.23 1.42
N GLU A 87 3.85 -11.04 0.47
CA GLU A 87 4.78 -10.60 -0.57
C GLU A 87 4.20 -9.47 -1.42
N GLU A 88 2.92 -9.60 -1.80
CA GLU A 88 2.18 -8.56 -2.50
C GLU A 88 2.08 -7.29 -1.65
N ALA A 89 1.73 -7.43 -0.37
CA ALA A 89 1.57 -6.30 0.55
C ALA A 89 2.87 -5.49 0.71
N GLU A 90 3.99 -6.18 0.97
CA GLU A 90 5.32 -5.57 1.09
C GLU A 90 5.75 -4.86 -0.19
N THR A 91 5.52 -5.51 -1.35
CA THR A 91 5.89 -4.96 -2.65
C THR A 91 5.07 -3.72 -2.99
N LEU A 92 3.75 -3.75 -2.77
CA LEU A 92 2.87 -2.62 -3.01
C LEU A 92 3.13 -1.48 -2.02
N LYS A 93 3.40 -1.78 -0.75
CA LYS A 93 3.70 -0.77 0.27
C LYS A 93 4.96 0.00 -0.13
N ALA A 94 6.03 -0.71 -0.47
CA ALA A 94 7.27 -0.10 -0.96
C ALA A 94 7.04 0.77 -2.22
N HIS A 95 6.17 0.33 -3.14
CA HIS A 95 5.80 1.12 -4.31
C HIS A 95 5.10 2.44 -3.93
N TYR A 96 4.05 2.39 -3.11
CA TYR A 96 3.30 3.59 -2.74
C TYR A 96 4.11 4.56 -1.88
N GLU A 97 4.92 4.06 -0.95
CA GLU A 97 5.85 4.89 -0.18
C GLU A 97 6.88 5.59 -1.07
N GLN A 98 7.36 4.93 -2.12
CA GLN A 98 8.26 5.54 -3.09
C GLN A 98 7.56 6.65 -3.87
N VAL A 99 6.32 6.42 -4.33
CA VAL A 99 5.51 7.45 -5.02
C VAL A 99 5.25 8.63 -4.08
N GLN A 100 4.95 8.40 -2.81
CA GLN A 100 4.72 9.46 -1.82
C GLN A 100 5.97 10.32 -1.59
N LYS A 101 7.16 9.72 -1.56
CA LYS A 101 8.45 10.43 -1.44
C LYS A 101 8.78 11.28 -2.66
N GLU A 102 8.37 10.85 -3.85
CA GLU A 102 8.54 11.62 -5.09
C GLU A 102 7.55 12.79 -5.21
N TRP A 103 6.41 12.66 -4.53
CA TRP A 103 5.33 13.64 -4.52
C TRP A 103 5.54 14.76 -3.47
N THR A 104 6.26 14.47 -2.38
CA THR A 104 6.54 15.40 -1.25
C THR A 104 7.82 16.21 -1.47
#